data_AF-A0A0L6J9A3-F1
#
_entry.id   AF-A0A0L6J9A3-F1
#
_cell.length_a   1.000
_cell.length_b   1.000
_cell.length_c   1.000
_cell.angle_alpha   90.00
_cell.angle_beta   90.00
_cell.angle_gamma   90.00
#
_symmetry.space_group_name_H-M   'P 1'
#
loop_
_entity.id
_entity.type
_entity.pdbx_description
1 polymer ?
#
loop_
_entity_poly.entity_id
_entity_poly.type
_entity_poly.pdbx_seq_one_letter_code
_entity_poly.pdbx_strand_id
1 'polypeptide(L)' 'MATEHLLFGTIRFLAQRHPELLDELDRSLDHLWDRAEGEDRDDEAVRKIAGRIIKSLRAES' A
#
# COMPACT_ATOMS: atom_id res chain seq x y z
N MET A 1 -1.04 -12.09 -7.78
CA MET A 1 -2.42 -12.20 -8.30
C MET A 1 -3.31 -12.90 -7.27
N ALA A 2 -4.64 -12.69 -7.29
CA ALA A 2 -5.61 -13.06 -6.25
C ALA A 2 -5.43 -12.35 -4.89
N THR A 3 -4.29 -12.49 -4.22
CA THR A 3 -4.05 -11.82 -2.93
C THR A 3 -4.03 -10.30 -3.06
N GLU A 4 -3.36 -9.72 -4.08
CA GLU A 4 -3.42 -8.26 -4.25
C GLU A 4 -4.82 -7.80 -4.67
N HIS A 5 -5.60 -8.63 -5.38
CA HIS A 5 -6.98 -8.29 -5.74
C HIS A 5 -7.89 -8.22 -4.52
N LEU A 6 -7.79 -9.21 -3.62
CA LEU A 6 -8.52 -9.21 -2.35
C LEU A 6 -8.06 -8.06 -1.46
N LEU A 7 -6.75 -7.85 -1.32
CA LEU A 7 -6.19 -6.75 -0.54
C LEU A 7 -6.67 -5.39 -1.07
N PHE A 8 -6.59 -5.18 -2.39
CA PHE A 8 -7.09 -3.97 -3.03
C PHE A 8 -8.58 -3.77 -2.75
N GLY A 9 -9.41 -4.79 -2.94
CA GLY A 9 -10.84 -4.74 -2.67
C GLY A 9 -11.16 -4.40 -1.21
N THR A 10 -10.43 -4.97 -0.26
CA THR A 10 -10.57 -4.67 1.17
C THR A 10 -10.18 -3.24 1.49
N ILE A 11 -9.03 -2.75 1.02
CA ILE A 11 -8.59 -1.38 1.28
C ILE A 11 -9.58 -0.39 0.64
N ARG A 12 -10.02 -0.65 -0.59
CA ARG A 12 -11.04 0.16 -1.27
C ARG A 12 -12.33 0.26 -0.44
N PHE A 13 -12.83 -0.87 0.03
CA PHE A 13 -14.05 -0.91 0.84
C PHE A 13 -13.92 -0.10 2.14
N LEU A 14 -12.77 -0.18 2.81
CA LEU A 14 -12.52 0.58 4.03
C LEU A 14 -12.33 2.08 3.77
N ALA A 15 -11.62 2.44 2.70
CA ALA A 15 -11.35 3.83 2.32
C ALA A 15 -12.64 4.63 2.03
N GLN A 16 -13.71 3.97 1.56
CA GLN A 16 -15.02 4.61 1.39
C GLN A 16 -15.63 5.15 2.70
N ARG A 17 -15.25 4.58 3.85
CA ARG A 17 -15.73 4.99 5.18
C ARG A 17 -14.67 5.74 5.97
N HIS A 18 -13.40 5.50 5.66
CA HIS A 18 -12.22 6.05 6.33
C HIS A 18 -11.22 6.57 5.27
N PRO A 19 -11.47 7.71 4.63
CA PRO A 19 -10.59 8.24 3.59
C PRO A 19 -9.16 8.51 4.09
N GLU A 20 -8.99 8.81 5.39
CA GLU A 20 -7.70 9.00 6.06
C GLU A 20 -6.81 7.75 6.02
N LEU A 21 -7.39 6.56 5.80
CA LEU A 21 -6.65 5.31 5.69
C LEU A 21 -5.60 5.37 4.57
N LEU A 22 -5.91 6.02 3.44
CA LEU A 22 -4.97 6.08 2.32
C LEU A 22 -3.77 6.96 2.63
N ASP A 23 -3.93 8.00 3.45
CA ASP A 23 -2.83 8.86 3.91
C ASP A 23 -1.95 8.12 4.92
N GLU A 24 -2.57 7.35 5.81
CA GLU A 24 -1.84 6.51 6.77
C GLU A 24 -1.02 5.42 6.08
N LEU A 25 -1.61 4.72 5.11
CA LEU A 25 -0.92 3.70 4.33
C LEU A 25 0.25 4.29 3.53
N ASP A 26 0.08 5.47 2.95
CA ASP A 26 1.15 6.14 2.19
C ASP A 26 2.33 6.49 3.09
N ARG A 27 2.07 7.09 4.27
CA ARG A 27 3.12 7.35 5.28
C ARG A 27 3.80 6.08 5.79
N SER A 28 3.06 4.98 5.90
CA SER A 28 3.64 3.71 6.35
C SER A 28 4.68 3.15 5.38
N LEU A 29 4.62 3.51 4.08
CA LEU A 29 5.61 3.07 3.08
C LEU A 29 6.99 3.68 3.30
N ASP A 30 7.06 4.85 3.93
CA ASP A 30 8.33 5.49 4.29
C ASP A 30 9.09 4.68 5.35
N HIS A 31 8.34 4.02 6.24
CA HIS A 31 8.85 3.25 7.38
C HIS A 31 8.85 1.72 7.19
N LEU A 32 8.44 1.23 6.01
CA LEU A 32 8.18 -0.19 5.75
C LEU A 32 9.39 -1.10 6.10
N TRP A 33 10.59 -0.53 6.03
CA TRP A 33 11.86 -1.24 6.18
C TRP A 33 12.70 -0.80 7.37
N ASP A 34 12.21 0.11 8.21
CA ASP A 34 12.93 0.57 9.41
C ASP A 34 13.22 -0.57 10.41
N ARG A 35 12.61 -1.75 10.23
CA ARG A 35 12.82 -2.96 11.05
C ARG A 35 13.24 -4.21 10.27
N ALA A 36 13.51 -4.10 8.97
CA ALA A 36 13.92 -5.24 8.16
C ALA A 36 15.45 -5.40 8.21
N GLU A 37 15.94 -6.27 9.10
CA GLU A 37 17.32 -6.74 9.04
C GLU A 37 17.44 -7.79 7.93
N GLY A 38 18.01 -7.42 6.78
CA GLY A 38 18.38 -8.37 5.73
C GLY A 38 18.58 -7.72 4.35
N GLU A 39 19.75 -7.95 3.74
CA GLU A 39 20.20 -7.33 2.47
C GLU A 39 19.45 -7.78 1.20
N ASP A 40 18.41 -8.60 1.30
CA ASP A 40 17.91 -9.42 0.18
C ASP A 40 16.49 -9.05 -0.31
N ARG A 41 16.06 -7.79 -0.14
CA ARG A 41 14.79 -7.32 -0.71
C ARG A 41 14.98 -6.14 -1.66
N ASP A 42 14.35 -6.25 -2.82
CA ASP A 42 14.18 -5.15 -3.77
C ASP A 42 13.14 -4.17 -3.20
N ASP A 43 13.60 -3.35 -2.25
CA ASP A 43 12.80 -2.39 -1.50
C ASP A 43 12.14 -1.35 -2.40
N GLU A 44 12.81 -1.00 -3.50
CA GLU A 44 12.31 -0.05 -4.49
C GLU A 44 11.14 -0.64 -5.27
N ALA A 45 11.24 -1.89 -5.73
CA ALA A 45 10.16 -2.56 -6.43
C ALA A 45 8.91 -2.71 -5.55
N VAL A 46 9.08 -3.09 -4.28
CA VAL A 46 7.95 -3.24 -3.34
C VAL A 46 7.30 -1.88 -3.06
N ARG A 47 8.09 -0.83 -2.78
CA ARG A 47 7.57 0.53 -2.56
C ARG A 47 6.83 1.04 -3.80
N LYS A 48 7.36 0.77 -5.00
CA LYS A 48 6.72 1.16 -6.27
C LYS A 48 5.39 0.44 -6.51
N ILE A 49 5.29 -0.84 -6.17
CA ILE A 49 4.03 -1.60 -6.27
C ILE A 49 3.00 -1.07 -5.28
N ALA A 50 3.39 -0.89 -4.01
CA ALA A 50 2.50 -0.37 -2.99
C ALA A 50 2.00 1.05 -3.30
N GLY A 51 2.90 1.95 -3.72
CA GLY A 51 2.53 3.30 -4.16
C GLY A 51 1.61 3.31 -5.38
N ARG A 52 1.76 2.37 -6.32
CA ARG A 52 0.82 2.19 -7.44
C ARG A 52 -0.58 1.79 -6.96
N ILE A 53 -0.68 0.89 -5.99
CA ILE A 53 -1.97 0.48 -5.41
C ILE A 53 -2.67 1.68 -4.76
N ILE A 54 -1.97 2.45 -3.93
CA ILE A 54 -2.55 3.65 -3.26
C ILE A 54 -3.00 4.68 -4.30
N LYS A 55 -2.17 4.94 -5.32
CA LYS A 55 -2.53 5.86 -6.41
C LYS A 55 -3.77 5.42 -7.17
N SER A 56 -3.89 4.13 -7.48
CA SER A 56 -5.08 3.57 -8.13
C SER A 56 -6.33 3.72 -7.26
N LEU A 57 -6.23 3.43 -5.96
CA LEU A 57 -7.35 3.58 -5.02
C LEU A 57 -7.84 5.02 -4.93
N ARG A 58 -6.93 6.00 -4.88
CA ARG A 58 -7.28 7.43 -4.88
C ARG A 58 -7.96 7.90 -6.17
N ALA A 59 -7.60 7.32 -7.32
CA ALA A 59 -8.22 7.67 -8.59
C ALA A 59 -9.64 7.12 -8.76
N GLU A 60 -10.01 6.10 -7.98
CA GLU A 60 -11.31 5.42 -8.02
C GLU A 60 -12.28 5.85 -6.91
N SER A 61 -11.81 6.66 -5.94
CA SER A 61 -12.57 7.10 -4.76
C SER A 61 -13.24 8.45 -4.94
#